data_AF-A0A0Q2M875-F1
#
_entry.id   AF-A0A0Q2M875-F1
#
_cell.length_a   1.000
_cell.length_b   1.000
_cell.length_c   1.000
_cell.angle_alpha   90.00
_cell.angle_beta   90.00
_cell.angle_gamma   90.00
#
_symmetry.space_group_name_H-M   'P 1'
#
loop_
_entity.id
_entity.type
_entity.pdbx_description
1 polymer ?
#
loop_
_entity_poly.entity_id
_entity_poly.type
_entity_poly.pdbx_seq_one_letter_code
_entity_poly.pdbx_strand_id
1 'polypeptide(L)'
;MNITSSLWIWIPLILAILAALCKQRPAALTLLAVTLAGAWLGDKLSTLALLISLLGLGLGALIPKLTGYKHTLAWCGLLLWCVALMIHALPGFGNTQVLDKVISGPMSMPFSLYLNIDKPLVFFALWLAFPALLGTQAAPQWRKTLCVLPPLLGLLLVAWFLGALKPEFSLPGWLWLFALNNLLLTCVVEEALFRGVIQQTLTRVGGTIVGILSASLLFGLTHMAGGLLLVMFAALAGLGYGLAYHWSGRLWVAVLFHFAFNLTHLVFFTYPALAR
;
A
#
# COMPACT_ATOMS: atom_id res chain seq x y z
N MET A 1 -24.86 -8.84 9.09
CA MET A 1 -23.86 -8.41 8.09
C MET A 1 -24.39 -8.84 6.72
N ASN A 2 -24.95 -7.94 5.91
CA ASN A 2 -25.32 -8.27 4.52
C ASN A 2 -24.03 -8.37 3.70
N ILE A 3 -23.40 -9.52 3.78
CA ILE A 3 -22.31 -9.96 2.91
C ILE A 3 -22.92 -10.04 1.52
N THR A 4 -22.83 -8.93 0.77
CA THR A 4 -23.35 -8.85 -0.61
C THR A 4 -22.72 -9.93 -1.49
N SER A 5 -23.44 -10.32 -2.54
CA SER A 5 -23.04 -11.25 -3.61
C SER A 5 -21.75 -10.89 -4.38
N SER A 6 -21.01 -9.88 -3.91
CA SER A 6 -19.76 -9.39 -4.50
C SER A 6 -18.51 -9.78 -3.70
N LEU A 7 -18.65 -10.40 -2.52
CA LEU A 7 -17.48 -10.71 -1.68
C LEU A 7 -16.53 -11.74 -2.32
N TRP A 8 -17.04 -12.54 -3.27
CA TRP A 8 -16.25 -13.51 -4.01
C TRP A 8 -15.18 -12.87 -4.90
N ILE A 9 -15.30 -11.59 -5.31
CA ILE A 9 -14.31 -10.92 -6.17
C ILE A 9 -13.00 -10.61 -5.42
N TRP A 10 -13.04 -10.52 -4.09
CA TRP A 10 -11.87 -10.18 -3.28
C TRP A 10 -10.91 -11.36 -3.10
N ILE A 11 -11.44 -12.59 -3.11
CA ILE A 11 -10.64 -13.81 -3.01
C ILE A 11 -9.64 -13.93 -4.17
N PRO A 12 -10.04 -13.89 -5.46
CA PRO A 12 -9.09 -13.94 -6.55
C PRO A 12 -8.15 -12.74 -6.56
N LEU A 13 -8.57 -11.55 -6.09
CA LEU A 13 -7.68 -10.38 -5.99
C LEU A 13 -6.56 -10.60 -4.98
N ILE A 14 -6.91 -11.08 -3.78
CA ILE A 14 -5.96 -11.43 -2.72
C ILE A 14 -5.00 -12.50 -3.22
N LEU A 15 -5.52 -13.56 -3.84
CA LEU A 15 -4.69 -14.63 -4.38
C LEU A 15 -3.79 -14.13 -5.53
N ALA A 16 -4.25 -13.18 -6.35
CA ALA A 16 -3.46 -12.56 -7.40
C ALA A 16 -2.26 -11.80 -6.82
N ILE A 17 -2.47 -11.02 -5.75
CA ILE A 17 -1.40 -10.30 -5.05
C ILE A 17 -0.38 -11.28 -4.46
N LEU A 18 -0.86 -12.31 -3.76
CA LEU A 18 0.00 -13.35 -3.18
C LEU A 18 0.80 -14.10 -4.26
N ALA A 19 0.16 -14.48 -5.37
CA ALA A 19 0.82 -15.12 -6.49
C ALA A 19 1.91 -14.21 -7.10
N ALA A 20 1.64 -12.91 -7.26
CA ALA A 20 2.61 -11.95 -7.75
C ALA A 20 3.81 -11.79 -6.80
N LEU A 21 3.57 -11.69 -5.49
CA LEU A 21 4.63 -11.65 -4.46
C LEU A 21 5.48 -12.92 -4.46
N CYS A 22 4.87 -14.08 -4.72
CA CYS A 22 5.54 -15.37 -4.91
C CYS A 22 6.17 -15.54 -6.31
N LYS A 23 6.19 -14.50 -7.15
CA LYS A 23 6.72 -14.50 -8.52
C LYS A 23 6.03 -15.51 -9.47
N GLN A 24 4.81 -15.94 -9.14
CA GLN A 24 3.99 -16.83 -9.96
C GLN A 24 3.20 -16.03 -11.00
N ARG A 25 3.91 -15.54 -12.02
CA ARG A 25 3.35 -14.59 -13.00
C ARG A 25 2.08 -15.04 -13.72
N PRO A 26 1.98 -16.26 -14.28
CA PRO A 26 0.76 -16.66 -14.98
C PRO A 26 -0.43 -16.75 -14.02
N ALA A 27 -0.26 -17.34 -12.83
CA ALA A 27 -1.31 -17.43 -11.83
C ALA A 27 -1.80 -16.04 -11.39
N ALA A 28 -0.87 -15.12 -11.13
CA ALA A 28 -1.20 -13.74 -10.73
C ALA A 28 -2.04 -13.01 -11.79
N LEU A 29 -1.65 -13.10 -13.06
CA LEU A 29 -2.37 -12.43 -14.15
C LEU A 29 -3.72 -13.08 -14.44
N THR A 30 -3.82 -14.41 -14.37
CA THR A 30 -5.11 -15.12 -14.52
C THR A 30 -6.07 -14.73 -13.40
N LEU A 31 -5.62 -14.73 -12.15
CA LEU A 31 -6.46 -14.35 -11.00
C LEU A 31 -6.86 -12.87 -11.05
N LEU A 32 -5.96 -11.99 -11.51
CA LEU A 32 -6.30 -10.58 -11.76
C LEU A 32 -7.35 -10.44 -12.86
N ALA A 33 -7.24 -11.17 -13.96
CA ALA A 33 -8.23 -11.17 -15.03
C ALA A 33 -9.60 -11.67 -14.55
N VAL A 34 -9.63 -12.74 -13.75
CA VAL A 34 -10.84 -13.24 -13.08
C VAL A 34 -11.44 -12.17 -12.16
N THR A 35 -10.61 -11.46 -11.41
CA THR A 35 -11.05 -10.35 -10.54
C THR A 35 -11.69 -9.23 -11.35
N LEU A 36 -11.04 -8.76 -12.42
CA LEU A 36 -11.54 -7.67 -13.26
C LEU A 36 -12.84 -8.05 -13.98
N ALA A 37 -12.92 -9.27 -14.53
CA ALA A 37 -14.13 -9.78 -15.16
C ALA A 37 -15.26 -9.92 -14.14
N GLY A 38 -14.97 -10.45 -12.94
CA GLY A 38 -15.95 -10.59 -11.88
C GLY A 38 -16.45 -9.26 -11.32
N ALA A 39 -15.56 -8.30 -11.15
CA ALA A 39 -15.90 -6.95 -10.73
C ALA A 39 -16.78 -6.22 -11.78
N TRP A 40 -16.49 -6.43 -13.06
CA TRP A 40 -17.30 -5.88 -14.16
C TRP A 40 -18.69 -6.53 -14.24
N LEU A 41 -18.76 -7.87 -14.19
CA LEU A 41 -20.03 -8.61 -14.20
C LEU A 41 -20.88 -8.36 -12.94
N GLY A 42 -20.24 -8.02 -11.82
CA GLY A 42 -20.89 -7.74 -10.53
C GLY A 42 -21.17 -6.25 -10.28
N ASP A 43 -21.13 -5.40 -11.30
CA ASP A 43 -21.37 -3.94 -11.24
C ASP A 43 -20.48 -3.18 -10.24
N LYS A 44 -19.33 -3.77 -9.86
CA LYS A 44 -18.30 -3.11 -9.04
C LYS A 44 -17.29 -2.34 -9.88
N LEU A 45 -17.25 -2.60 -11.18
CA LEU A 45 -16.38 -1.91 -12.12
C LEU A 45 -17.19 -1.56 -13.36
N SER A 46 -17.35 -0.27 -13.65
CA SER A 46 -18.00 0.13 -14.90
C SER A 46 -17.14 -0.25 -16.11
N THR A 47 -17.74 -0.30 -17.30
CA THR A 47 -16.99 -0.51 -18.55
C THR A 47 -15.88 0.54 -18.74
N LEU A 48 -16.13 1.79 -18.35
CA LEU A 48 -15.12 2.85 -18.39
C LEU A 48 -13.95 2.53 -17.43
N ALA A 49 -14.24 2.15 -16.19
CA ALA A 49 -13.20 1.82 -15.22
C ALA A 49 -12.41 0.57 -15.61
N LEU A 50 -13.05 -0.43 -16.23
CA LEU A 50 -12.37 -1.60 -16.80
C LEU A 50 -11.40 -1.19 -17.91
N LEU A 51 -11.82 -0.34 -18.85
CA LEU A 51 -10.95 0.16 -19.91
C LEU A 51 -9.76 0.96 -19.35
N ILE A 52 -10.00 1.85 -18.39
CA ILE A 52 -8.94 2.60 -17.71
C ILE A 52 -7.96 1.66 -16.99
N SER A 53 -8.47 0.59 -16.38
CA SER A 53 -7.68 -0.43 -15.70
C SER A 53 -6.78 -1.19 -16.68
N LEU A 54 -7.34 -1.65 -17.79
CA LEU A 54 -6.61 -2.36 -18.85
C LEU A 54 -5.57 -1.47 -19.52
N LEU A 55 -5.87 -0.18 -19.74
CA LEU A 55 -4.91 0.78 -20.29
C LEU A 55 -3.72 0.99 -19.36
N GLY A 56 -3.93 1.17 -18.05
CA GLY A 56 -2.84 1.31 -17.09
C GLY A 56 -1.98 0.05 -16.97
N LEU A 57 -2.61 -1.12 -16.91
CA LEU A 57 -1.90 -2.41 -16.90
C LEU A 57 -1.13 -2.66 -18.21
N GLY A 58 -1.73 -2.33 -19.35
CA GLY A 58 -1.11 -2.42 -20.67
C GLY A 58 0.09 -1.48 -20.80
N LEU A 59 -0.03 -0.24 -20.30
CA LEU A 59 1.08 0.72 -20.23
C LEU A 59 2.22 0.17 -19.36
N GLY A 60 1.89 -0.39 -18.19
CA GLY A 60 2.86 -1.06 -17.32
C GLY A 60 3.58 -2.21 -18.03
N ALA A 61 2.87 -3.06 -18.76
CA ALA A 61 3.46 -4.15 -19.52
C ALA A 61 4.31 -3.70 -20.72
N LEU A 62 4.03 -2.51 -21.28
CA LEU A 62 4.74 -1.94 -22.43
C LEU A 62 6.05 -1.26 -22.02
N ILE A 63 6.09 -0.61 -20.86
CA ILE A 63 7.24 0.18 -20.37
C ILE A 63 8.60 -0.53 -20.52
N PRO A 64 8.77 -1.81 -20.11
CA PRO A 64 10.06 -2.49 -20.24
C PRO A 64 10.59 -2.63 -21.68
N LYS A 65 9.72 -2.45 -22.69
CA LYS A 65 10.05 -2.53 -24.12
C LYS A 65 10.33 -1.16 -24.75
N LEU A 66 10.08 -0.07 -24.02
CA LEU A 66 10.26 1.29 -24.52
C LEU A 66 11.67 1.81 -24.20
N THR A 67 12.17 2.70 -25.06
CA THR A 67 13.46 3.39 -24.88
C THR A 67 13.34 4.88 -25.16
N GLY A 68 14.33 5.67 -24.73
CA GLY A 68 14.40 7.12 -24.98
C GLY A 68 13.21 7.88 -24.37
N TYR A 69 12.77 8.95 -25.06
CA TYR A 69 11.70 9.82 -24.56
C TYR A 69 10.36 9.09 -24.36
N LYS A 70 10.07 8.06 -25.17
CA LYS A 70 8.83 7.26 -25.05
C LYS A 70 8.76 6.51 -23.72
N HIS A 71 9.90 6.00 -23.24
CA HIS A 71 10.01 5.36 -21.93
C HIS A 71 9.70 6.36 -20.80
N THR A 72 10.26 7.57 -20.88
CA THR A 72 10.00 8.64 -19.89
C THR A 72 8.53 9.06 -19.88
N LEU A 73 7.94 9.32 -21.06
CA LEU A 73 6.53 9.68 -21.18
C LEU A 73 5.60 8.58 -20.64
N ALA A 74 5.89 7.32 -20.93
CA ALA A 74 5.11 6.20 -20.42
C ALA A 74 5.16 6.09 -18.90
N TRP A 75 6.34 6.31 -18.28
CA TRP A 75 6.46 6.39 -16.83
C TRP A 75 5.70 7.56 -16.22
N CYS A 76 5.77 8.75 -16.83
CA CYS A 76 4.99 9.90 -16.38
C CYS A 76 3.48 9.59 -16.43
N GLY A 77 2.99 9.01 -17.53
CA GLY A 77 1.60 8.60 -17.68
C GLY A 77 1.19 7.53 -16.65
N LEU A 78 2.04 6.52 -16.43
CA LEU A 78 1.77 5.48 -15.45
C LEU A 78 1.71 6.04 -14.03
N LEU A 79 2.66 6.90 -13.64
CA LEU A 79 2.67 7.49 -12.30
C LEU A 79 1.45 8.40 -12.06
N LEU A 80 1.04 9.18 -13.07
CA LEU A 80 -0.20 9.96 -12.99
C LEU A 80 -1.42 9.06 -12.81
N TRP A 81 -1.50 7.96 -13.55
CA TRP A 81 -2.56 6.96 -13.39
C TRP A 81 -2.53 6.30 -12.02
N CYS A 82 -1.34 5.96 -11.49
CA CYS A 82 -1.19 5.40 -10.15
C CYS A 82 -1.69 6.38 -9.08
N VAL A 83 -1.30 7.67 -9.16
CA VAL A 83 -1.78 8.71 -8.24
C VAL A 83 -3.29 8.83 -8.32
N ALA A 84 -3.86 8.89 -9.54
CA ALA A 84 -5.31 9.03 -9.74
C ALA A 84 -6.11 7.88 -9.11
N LEU A 85 -5.62 6.63 -9.19
CA LEU A 85 -6.23 5.49 -8.50
C LEU A 85 -6.04 5.53 -6.99
N MET A 86 -4.86 5.92 -6.50
CA MET A 86 -4.56 5.98 -5.07
C MET A 86 -5.44 6.99 -4.33
N ILE A 87 -5.82 8.09 -4.99
CA ILE A 87 -6.71 9.12 -4.44
C ILE A 87 -8.17 8.94 -4.86
N HIS A 88 -8.52 7.83 -5.53
CA HIS A 88 -9.89 7.54 -6.00
C HIS A 88 -10.48 8.62 -6.94
N ALA A 89 -9.64 9.29 -7.75
CA ALA A 89 -10.09 10.37 -8.65
C ALA A 89 -10.80 9.86 -9.92
N LEU A 90 -10.63 8.58 -10.27
CA LEU A 90 -11.19 8.02 -11.49
C LEU A 90 -12.61 7.47 -11.26
N PRO A 91 -13.58 7.75 -12.16
CA PRO A 91 -14.96 7.30 -11.98
C PRO A 91 -15.13 5.81 -12.29
N GLY A 92 -16.22 5.23 -11.78
CA GLY A 92 -16.65 3.88 -12.15
C GLY A 92 -16.05 2.74 -11.31
N PHE A 93 -15.33 3.04 -10.23
CA PHE A 93 -14.87 2.07 -9.25
C PHE A 93 -15.86 2.01 -8.06
N GLY A 94 -16.62 0.90 -7.99
CA GLY A 94 -17.60 0.62 -6.94
C GLY A 94 -16.96 0.08 -5.66
N ASN A 95 -16.13 0.90 -5.01
CA ASN A 95 -15.43 0.53 -3.78
C ASN A 95 -16.42 0.21 -2.66
N THR A 96 -16.28 -0.98 -2.05
CA THR A 96 -17.29 -1.53 -1.14
C THR A 96 -16.95 -1.20 0.30
N GLN A 97 -17.82 -0.44 0.96
CA GLN A 97 -17.71 -0.18 2.39
C GLN A 97 -18.05 -1.46 3.17
N VAL A 98 -17.08 -1.95 3.94
CA VAL A 98 -17.23 -3.20 4.71
C VAL A 98 -17.27 -2.95 6.23
N LEU A 99 -16.75 -1.81 6.68
CA LEU A 99 -16.95 -1.29 8.03
C LEU A 99 -17.46 0.15 7.93
N ASP A 100 -18.50 0.47 8.67
CA ASP A 100 -19.09 1.81 8.72
C ASP A 100 -19.11 2.33 10.16
N LYS A 101 -18.31 3.37 10.42
CA LYS A 101 -18.22 4.09 11.70
C LYS A 101 -18.11 3.17 12.92
N VAL A 102 -17.39 2.06 12.78
CA VAL A 102 -17.14 1.14 13.89
C VAL A 102 -16.15 1.77 14.86
N ILE A 103 -16.26 1.39 16.13
CA ILE A 103 -15.39 1.88 17.20
C ILE A 103 -14.51 0.71 17.66
N SER A 104 -13.19 0.93 17.74
CA SER A 104 -12.26 -0.06 18.30
C SER A 104 -12.30 -0.08 19.83
N GLY A 105 -12.29 1.08 20.48
CA GLY A 105 -12.36 1.18 21.95
C GLY A 105 -13.02 2.47 22.45
N PRO A 106 -13.30 2.59 23.76
CA PRO A 106 -14.10 3.69 24.32
C PRO A 106 -13.56 5.10 24.03
N MET A 107 -12.26 5.27 23.87
CA MET A 107 -11.61 6.56 23.57
C MET A 107 -11.33 6.76 22.07
N SER A 108 -11.64 5.77 21.24
CA SER A 108 -11.34 5.77 19.81
C SER A 108 -12.41 6.49 18.98
N MET A 109 -11.98 7.06 17.86
CA MET A 109 -12.87 7.74 16.91
C MET A 109 -13.56 6.73 15.97
N PRO A 110 -14.69 7.11 15.33
CA PRO A 110 -15.31 6.27 14.31
C PRO A 110 -14.38 5.93 13.15
N PHE A 111 -14.27 4.64 12.84
CA PHE A 111 -13.48 4.10 11.74
C PHE A 111 -14.38 3.51 10.66
N SER A 112 -14.10 3.83 9.41
CA SER A 112 -14.73 3.19 8.24
C SER A 112 -13.66 2.55 7.36
N LEU A 113 -13.97 1.39 6.79
CA LEU A 113 -13.07 0.62 5.94
C LEU A 113 -13.76 0.27 4.63
N TYR A 114 -13.05 0.54 3.54
CA TYR A 114 -13.47 0.19 2.18
C TYR A 114 -12.52 -0.85 1.62
N LEU A 115 -13.08 -1.88 1.00
CA LEU A 115 -12.34 -2.72 0.06
C LEU A 115 -12.34 -2.01 -1.29
N ASN A 116 -11.14 -1.71 -1.79
CA ASN A 116 -10.92 -0.88 -2.96
C ASN A 116 -10.32 -1.70 -4.10
N ILE A 117 -10.95 -1.68 -5.29
CA ILE A 117 -10.46 -2.44 -6.46
C ILE A 117 -9.36 -1.67 -7.18
N ASP A 118 -9.45 -0.33 -7.21
CA ASP A 118 -8.52 0.56 -7.89
C ASP A 118 -7.09 0.48 -7.35
N LYS A 119 -6.88 0.63 -6.04
CA LYS A 119 -5.53 0.68 -5.44
C LYS A 119 -4.68 -0.55 -5.77
N PRO A 120 -5.16 -1.80 -5.63
CA PRO A 120 -4.39 -2.98 -5.99
C PRO A 120 -3.89 -3.01 -7.44
N LEU A 121 -4.59 -2.37 -8.39
CA LEU A 121 -4.14 -2.30 -9.78
C LEU A 121 -2.83 -1.52 -9.94
N VAL A 122 -2.56 -0.56 -9.05
CA VAL A 122 -1.28 0.15 -8.97
C VAL A 122 -0.14 -0.83 -8.76
N PHE A 123 -0.28 -1.76 -7.81
CA PHE A 123 0.74 -2.78 -7.56
C PHE A 123 1.03 -3.61 -8.82
N PHE A 124 -0.01 -4.11 -9.50
CA PHE A 124 0.19 -4.92 -10.71
C PHE A 124 0.79 -4.12 -11.86
N ALA A 125 0.36 -2.88 -12.09
CA ALA A 125 0.91 -2.05 -13.15
C ALA A 125 2.39 -1.72 -12.92
N LEU A 126 2.77 -1.38 -11.67
CA LEU A 126 4.16 -1.15 -11.29
C LEU A 126 4.99 -2.44 -11.35
N TRP A 127 4.41 -3.59 -10.99
CA TRP A 127 5.08 -4.89 -11.05
C TRP A 127 5.34 -5.33 -12.50
N LEU A 128 4.43 -5.00 -13.41
CA LEU A 128 4.62 -5.20 -14.85
C LEU A 128 5.68 -4.23 -15.41
N ALA A 129 5.69 -2.98 -14.95
CA ALA A 129 6.58 -1.93 -15.43
C ALA A 129 8.02 -2.04 -14.93
N PHE A 130 8.22 -2.56 -13.72
CA PHE A 130 9.51 -2.55 -13.04
C PHE A 130 9.94 -3.95 -12.58
N PRO A 131 10.78 -4.68 -13.35
CA PRO A 131 11.18 -6.06 -13.03
C PRO A 131 11.82 -6.23 -11.64
N ALA A 132 12.47 -5.19 -11.12
CA ALA A 132 13.11 -5.18 -9.81
C ALA A 132 12.17 -4.76 -8.66
N LEU A 133 10.86 -4.58 -8.90
CA LEU A 133 9.91 -4.06 -7.91
C LEU A 133 9.95 -4.81 -6.58
N LEU A 134 9.97 -6.15 -6.64
CA LEU A 134 9.87 -6.99 -5.45
C LEU A 134 11.16 -7.07 -4.62
N GLY A 135 12.24 -6.45 -5.11
CA GLY A 135 13.54 -6.41 -4.45
C GLY A 135 14.67 -7.03 -5.25
N THR A 136 15.80 -7.20 -4.58
CA THR A 136 17.05 -7.73 -5.14
C THR A 136 17.30 -9.16 -4.66
N GLN A 137 18.29 -9.82 -5.27
CA GLN A 137 18.73 -11.16 -4.86
C GLN A 137 19.88 -11.13 -3.83
N ALA A 138 20.22 -9.95 -3.30
CA ALA A 138 21.29 -9.81 -2.32
C ALA A 138 20.94 -10.51 -1.00
N ALA A 139 21.96 -10.96 -0.27
CA ALA A 139 21.78 -11.57 1.04
C ALA A 139 21.22 -10.54 2.04
N PRO A 140 20.12 -10.86 2.75
CA PRO A 140 19.48 -9.92 3.67
C PRO A 140 20.32 -9.71 4.94
N GLN A 141 20.44 -8.47 5.39
CA GLN A 141 21.13 -8.09 6.63
C GLN A 141 20.16 -8.07 7.82
N TRP A 142 19.67 -9.25 8.23
CA TRP A 142 18.58 -9.37 9.20
C TRP A 142 18.78 -8.66 10.53
N ARG A 143 19.99 -8.66 11.07
CA ARG A 143 20.29 -7.96 12.33
C ARG A 143 19.96 -6.46 12.20
N LYS A 144 20.42 -5.80 11.14
CA LYS A 144 20.16 -4.36 10.92
C LYS A 144 18.68 -4.12 10.64
N THR A 145 18.04 -4.98 9.84
CA THR A 145 16.60 -4.90 9.58
C THR A 145 15.79 -4.98 10.88
N LEU A 146 16.08 -5.92 11.78
CA LEU A 146 15.36 -6.06 13.05
C LEU A 146 15.64 -4.90 14.01
N CYS A 147 16.83 -4.31 13.98
CA CYS A 147 17.14 -3.09 14.75
C CYS A 147 16.29 -1.88 14.37
N VAL A 148 15.54 -1.91 13.25
CA VAL A 148 14.59 -0.85 12.88
C VAL A 148 13.29 -0.93 13.70
N LEU A 149 12.92 -2.10 14.24
CA LEU A 149 11.65 -2.26 14.97
C LEU A 149 11.56 -1.37 16.23
N PRO A 150 12.57 -1.31 17.13
CA PRO A 150 12.48 -0.47 18.31
C PRO A 150 12.24 1.02 18.03
N PRO A 151 13.00 1.73 17.15
CA PRO A 151 12.71 3.12 16.85
C PRO A 151 11.38 3.31 16.13
N LEU A 152 10.98 2.36 15.26
CA LEU A 152 9.68 2.41 14.58
C LEU A 152 8.51 2.32 15.58
N LEU A 153 8.53 1.36 16.50
CA LEU A 153 7.53 1.24 17.56
C LEU A 153 7.61 2.41 18.56
N GLY A 154 8.81 2.95 18.79
CA GLY A 154 9.02 4.14 19.60
C GLY A 154 8.25 5.37 19.09
N LEU A 155 7.96 5.46 17.79
CA LEU A 155 7.11 6.53 17.25
C LEU A 155 5.71 6.53 17.86
N LEU A 156 5.12 5.37 18.15
CA LEU A 156 3.80 5.29 18.80
C LEU A 156 3.85 5.84 20.23
N LEU A 157 4.96 5.60 20.94
CA LEU A 157 5.18 6.18 22.27
C LEU A 157 5.34 7.70 22.20
N VAL A 158 6.13 8.21 21.24
CA VAL A 158 6.27 9.66 21.04
C VAL A 158 4.92 10.30 20.69
N ALA A 159 4.12 9.67 19.83
CA ALA A 159 2.78 10.14 19.49
C ALA A 159 1.86 10.17 20.73
N TRP A 160 1.99 9.20 21.64
CA TRP A 160 1.31 9.25 22.93
C TRP A 160 1.80 10.41 23.81
N PHE A 161 3.11 10.60 23.97
CA PHE A 161 3.65 11.72 24.75
C PHE A 161 3.21 13.09 24.22
N LEU A 162 3.07 13.24 22.90
CA LEU A 162 2.56 14.45 22.26
C LEU A 162 1.02 14.58 22.33
N GLY A 163 0.33 13.57 22.88
CA GLY A 163 -1.11 13.54 23.05
C GLY A 163 -1.90 13.27 21.76
N ALA A 164 -1.24 12.85 20.68
CA ALA A 164 -1.89 12.46 19.43
C ALA A 164 -2.59 11.10 19.54
N LEU A 165 -2.05 10.21 20.38
CA LEU A 165 -2.60 8.89 20.70
C LEU A 165 -2.78 8.75 22.22
N LYS A 166 -3.68 7.85 22.64
CA LYS A 166 -3.74 7.37 24.02
C LYS A 166 -3.58 5.84 24.03
N PRO A 167 -2.89 5.24 25.02
CA PRO A 167 -2.87 3.79 25.18
C PRO A 167 -4.28 3.27 25.38
N GLU A 168 -4.68 2.31 24.57
CA GLU A 168 -5.99 1.66 24.62
C GLU A 168 -5.85 0.26 24.02
N PHE A 169 -6.04 -0.77 24.83
CA PHE A 169 -6.03 -2.13 24.32
C PHE A 169 -7.38 -2.47 23.68
N SER A 170 -7.36 -2.85 22.40
CA SER A 170 -8.55 -3.21 21.64
C SER A 170 -8.31 -4.42 20.73
N LEU A 171 -9.22 -5.40 20.81
CA LEU A 171 -9.29 -6.53 19.89
C LEU A 171 -10.69 -6.59 19.27
N PRO A 172 -11.01 -5.70 18.32
CA PRO A 172 -12.34 -5.62 17.77
C PRO A 172 -12.65 -6.88 16.95
N GLY A 173 -13.93 -7.30 16.90
CA GLY A 173 -14.35 -8.47 16.12
C GLY A 173 -14.05 -8.39 14.61
N TRP A 174 -13.76 -7.19 14.11
CA TRP A 174 -13.37 -6.90 12.72
C TRP A 174 -11.85 -6.82 12.50
N LEU A 175 -11.03 -7.11 13.51
CA LEU A 175 -9.56 -7.06 13.44
C LEU A 175 -8.99 -7.85 12.25
N TRP A 176 -9.55 -9.02 11.97
CA TRP A 176 -9.12 -9.87 10.84
C TRP A 176 -9.32 -9.18 9.48
N LEU A 177 -10.41 -8.43 9.33
CA LEU A 177 -10.75 -7.73 8.09
C LEU A 177 -9.83 -6.51 7.89
N PHE A 178 -9.58 -5.77 8.98
CA PHE A 178 -8.54 -4.75 8.98
C PHE A 178 -7.18 -5.35 8.61
N ALA A 179 -6.79 -6.46 9.23
CA ALA A 179 -5.50 -7.08 9.02
C ALA A 179 -5.29 -7.48 7.55
N LEU A 180 -6.28 -8.15 6.97
CA LEU A 180 -6.25 -8.57 5.57
C LEU A 180 -6.19 -7.37 4.61
N ASN A 181 -7.06 -6.37 4.80
CA ASN A 181 -7.09 -5.18 3.96
C ASN A 181 -5.82 -4.34 4.08
N ASN A 182 -5.37 -4.09 5.32
CA ASN A 182 -4.19 -3.26 5.57
C ASN A 182 -2.92 -3.94 5.04
N LEU A 183 -2.75 -5.24 5.26
CA LEU A 183 -1.59 -5.97 4.77
C LEU A 183 -1.54 -6.00 3.23
N LEU A 184 -2.62 -6.43 2.57
CA LEU A 184 -2.58 -6.74 1.14
C LEU A 184 -3.05 -5.62 0.23
N LEU A 185 -4.07 -4.85 0.61
CA LEU A 185 -4.64 -3.81 -0.25
C LEU A 185 -4.06 -2.41 0.04
N THR A 186 -3.44 -2.22 1.21
CA THR A 186 -2.80 -0.95 1.60
C THR A 186 -1.28 -1.06 1.55
N CYS A 187 -0.67 -1.84 2.46
CA CYS A 187 0.78 -1.90 2.63
C CYS A 187 1.49 -2.40 1.37
N VAL A 188 1.03 -3.48 0.71
CA VAL A 188 1.65 -3.94 -0.55
C VAL A 188 1.69 -2.85 -1.61
N VAL A 189 0.59 -2.11 -1.78
CA VAL A 189 0.46 -1.09 -2.83
C VAL A 189 1.37 0.10 -2.51
N GLU A 190 1.31 0.59 -1.29
CA GLU A 190 2.13 1.74 -0.85
C GLU A 190 3.62 1.39 -0.88
N GLU A 191 4.02 0.25 -0.30
CA GLU A 191 5.42 -0.15 -0.33
C GLU A 191 5.91 -0.40 -1.76
N ALA A 192 5.09 -0.94 -2.66
CA ALA A 192 5.47 -1.11 -4.07
C ALA A 192 5.78 0.24 -4.73
N LEU A 193 4.94 1.26 -4.53
CA LEU A 193 5.17 2.59 -5.08
C LEU A 193 6.41 3.24 -4.45
N PHE A 194 6.43 3.35 -3.13
CA PHE A 194 7.45 4.13 -2.43
C PHE A 194 8.81 3.42 -2.36
N ARG A 195 8.83 2.11 -2.08
CA ARG A 195 10.08 1.36 -1.83
C ARG A 195 10.49 0.63 -3.09
N GLY A 196 9.51 -0.01 -3.74
CA GLY A 196 9.69 -0.71 -5.01
C GLY A 196 10.13 0.22 -6.14
N VAL A 197 9.51 1.40 -6.32
CA VAL A 197 9.81 2.30 -7.45
C VAL A 197 10.58 3.56 -7.02
N ILE A 198 10.00 4.40 -6.16
CA ILE A 198 10.55 5.74 -5.86
C ILE A 198 11.93 5.63 -5.20
N GLN A 199 12.04 4.91 -4.08
CA GLN A 199 13.29 4.74 -3.36
C GLN A 199 14.37 4.11 -4.23
N GLN A 200 14.06 3.04 -4.98
CA GLN A 200 15.02 2.40 -5.89
C GLN A 200 15.50 3.35 -6.98
N THR A 201 14.60 4.09 -7.62
CA THR A 201 14.93 5.00 -8.72
C THR A 201 15.81 6.13 -8.22
N LEU A 202 15.42 6.77 -7.11
CA LEU A 202 16.20 7.86 -6.51
C LEU A 202 17.52 7.38 -5.92
N THR A 203 17.60 6.13 -5.45
CA THR A 203 18.88 5.51 -5.06
C THR A 203 19.84 5.39 -6.23
N ARG A 204 19.36 5.06 -7.44
CA ARG A 204 20.21 4.96 -8.65
C ARG A 204 20.72 6.32 -9.11
N VAL A 205 19.95 7.38 -8.89
CA VAL A 205 20.30 8.75 -9.33
C VAL A 205 21.17 9.47 -8.31
N GLY A 206 20.84 9.40 -7.02
CA GLY A 206 21.45 10.20 -5.96
C GLY A 206 22.11 9.40 -4.83
N GLY A 207 22.17 8.08 -4.94
CA GLY A 207 22.69 7.20 -3.90
C GLY A 207 21.68 6.84 -2.80
N THR A 208 22.06 5.89 -1.96
CA THR A 208 21.18 5.26 -0.95
C THR A 208 20.50 6.26 -0.01
N ILE A 209 21.26 7.23 0.51
CA ILE A 209 20.75 8.21 1.47
C ILE A 209 19.66 9.07 0.82
N VAL A 210 19.92 9.61 -0.37
CA VAL A 210 18.95 10.43 -1.12
C VAL A 210 17.69 9.62 -1.43
N GLY A 211 17.85 8.38 -1.88
CA GLY A 211 16.73 7.51 -2.20
C GLY A 211 15.81 7.25 -1.00
N ILE A 212 16.39 6.90 0.15
CA ILE A 212 15.63 6.62 1.37
C ILE A 212 14.94 7.89 1.89
N LEU A 213 15.68 8.99 2.05
CA LEU A 213 15.13 10.23 2.60
C LEU A 213 14.02 10.80 1.72
N SER A 214 14.24 10.85 0.40
CA SER A 214 13.25 11.41 -0.53
C SER A 214 11.97 10.58 -0.58
N ALA A 215 12.07 9.25 -0.64
CA ALA A 215 10.90 8.37 -0.62
C ALA A 215 10.13 8.49 0.70
N SER A 216 10.83 8.63 1.82
CA SER A 216 10.23 8.81 3.14
C SER A 216 9.50 10.14 3.27
N LEU A 217 10.10 11.24 2.79
CA LEU A 217 9.45 12.55 2.75
C LEU A 217 8.20 12.54 1.87
N LEU A 218 8.29 11.97 0.67
CA LEU A 218 7.14 11.84 -0.24
C LEU A 218 6.02 11.00 0.39
N PHE A 219 6.35 9.92 1.09
CA PHE A 219 5.39 9.10 1.83
C PHE A 219 4.71 9.91 2.94
N GLY A 220 5.45 10.73 3.67
CA GLY A 220 4.87 11.67 4.64
C GLY A 220 3.89 12.66 3.98
N LEU A 221 4.29 13.26 2.87
CA LEU A 221 3.50 14.26 2.17
C LEU A 221 2.15 13.74 1.65
N THR A 222 2.04 12.45 1.29
CA THR A 222 0.74 11.87 0.90
C THR A 222 -0.26 11.74 2.05
N HIS A 223 0.19 11.94 3.29
CA HIS A 223 -0.65 11.93 4.50
C HIS A 223 -1.08 13.34 4.94
N MET A 224 -0.90 14.36 4.09
CA MET A 224 -1.23 15.76 4.40
C MET A 224 -2.67 15.97 4.89
N ALA A 225 -3.62 15.16 4.41
CA ALA A 225 -5.02 15.25 4.81
C ALA A 225 -5.24 15.01 6.32
N GLY A 226 -4.31 14.34 7.01
CA GLY A 226 -4.34 14.16 8.47
C GLY A 226 -3.50 15.16 9.25
N GLY A 227 -3.05 16.25 8.62
CA GLY A 227 -2.31 17.34 9.25
C GLY A 227 -0.79 17.13 9.34
N LEU A 228 -0.09 18.21 9.69
CA LEU A 228 1.39 18.25 9.69
C LEU A 228 2.02 17.23 10.63
N LEU A 229 1.38 16.96 11.79
CA LEU A 229 1.88 15.96 12.73
C LEU A 229 1.88 14.57 12.09
N LEU A 230 0.79 14.19 11.40
CA LEU A 230 0.73 12.91 10.70
C LEU A 230 1.76 12.83 9.57
N VAL A 231 2.00 13.92 8.83
CA VAL A 231 3.03 13.99 7.78
C VAL A 231 4.42 13.68 8.34
N MET A 232 4.78 14.27 9.49
CA MET A 232 6.06 14.03 10.14
C MET A 232 6.19 12.57 10.62
N PHE A 233 5.16 12.04 11.28
CA PHE A 233 5.16 10.65 11.75
C PHE A 233 5.18 9.65 10.61
N ALA A 234 4.41 9.89 9.55
CA ALA A 234 4.42 9.06 8.35
C ALA A 234 5.78 9.11 7.66
N ALA A 235 6.45 10.27 7.58
CA ALA A 235 7.81 10.36 7.03
C ALA A 235 8.82 9.56 7.86
N LEU A 236 8.76 9.64 9.20
CA LEU A 236 9.64 8.89 10.10
C LEU A 236 9.38 7.37 10.05
N ALA A 237 8.10 6.96 10.04
CA ALA A 237 7.74 5.56 9.84
C ALA A 237 8.21 5.08 8.46
N GLY A 238 8.06 5.94 7.44
CA GLY A 238 8.50 5.69 6.08
C GLY A 238 10.00 5.50 5.95
N LEU A 239 10.80 6.21 6.76
CA LEU A 239 12.24 6.00 6.91
C LEU A 239 12.53 4.61 7.49
N GLY A 240 11.78 4.19 8.50
CA GLY A 240 11.84 2.83 9.03
C GLY A 240 11.57 1.77 7.95
N TYR A 241 10.47 1.90 7.20
CA TYR A 241 10.13 0.97 6.12
C TYR A 241 11.19 0.97 5.02
N GLY A 242 11.74 2.14 4.68
CA GLY A 242 12.80 2.29 3.69
C GLY A 242 14.12 1.65 4.11
N LEU A 243 14.50 1.73 5.40
CA LEU A 243 15.66 1.04 5.96
C LEU A 243 15.45 -0.47 6.03
N ALA A 244 14.26 -0.91 6.44
CA ALA A 244 13.89 -2.33 6.44
C ALA A 244 13.99 -2.91 5.01
N TYR A 245 13.49 -2.17 4.00
CA TYR A 245 13.65 -2.52 2.59
C TYR A 245 15.11 -2.55 2.15
N HIS A 246 15.88 -1.51 2.49
CA HIS A 246 17.28 -1.37 2.07
C HIS A 246 18.16 -2.53 2.56
N TRP A 247 18.04 -2.91 3.83
CA TRP A 247 18.87 -3.97 4.41
C TRP A 247 18.37 -5.38 4.12
N SER A 248 17.07 -5.57 3.91
CA SER A 248 16.52 -6.88 3.54
C SER A 248 16.57 -7.16 2.04
N GLY A 249 16.60 -6.12 1.22
CA GLY A 249 16.48 -6.20 -0.23
C GLY A 249 15.15 -6.77 -0.71
N ARG A 250 14.10 -6.80 0.12
CA ARG A 250 12.84 -7.53 -0.13
C ARG A 250 11.62 -6.67 0.18
N LEU A 251 10.73 -6.52 -0.80
CA LEU A 251 9.54 -5.68 -0.66
C LEU A 251 8.62 -6.18 0.47
N TRP A 252 8.43 -7.49 0.59
CA TRP A 252 7.55 -8.08 1.60
C TRP A 252 8.00 -7.76 3.04
N VAL A 253 9.29 -7.50 3.27
CA VAL A 253 9.78 -7.13 4.61
C VAL A 253 9.30 -5.74 4.99
N ALA A 254 9.39 -4.77 4.07
CA ALA A 254 8.86 -3.43 4.30
C ALA A 254 7.33 -3.47 4.52
N VAL A 255 6.63 -4.30 3.75
CA VAL A 255 5.19 -4.55 3.90
C VAL A 255 4.86 -5.06 5.31
N LEU A 256 5.61 -6.03 5.83
CA LEU A 256 5.39 -6.55 7.18
C LEU A 256 5.71 -5.53 8.27
N PHE A 257 6.76 -4.72 8.11
CA PHE A 257 7.10 -3.67 9.08
C PHE A 257 6.00 -2.60 9.15
N HIS A 258 5.52 -2.17 7.98
CA HIS A 258 4.42 -1.23 7.88
C HIS A 258 3.14 -1.83 8.48
N PHE A 259 2.78 -3.04 8.08
CA PHE A 259 1.62 -3.74 8.64
C PHE A 259 1.70 -3.91 10.16
N ALA A 260 2.86 -4.32 10.69
CA ALA A 260 3.06 -4.51 12.12
C ALA A 260 2.92 -3.19 12.89
N PHE A 261 3.43 -2.07 12.35
CA PHE A 261 3.25 -0.74 12.92
C PHE A 261 1.76 -0.36 12.98
N ASN A 262 1.03 -0.53 11.88
CA ASN A 262 -0.41 -0.23 11.81
C ASN A 262 -1.26 -1.12 12.72
N LEU A 263 -0.93 -2.41 12.79
CA LEU A 263 -1.60 -3.36 13.67
C LEU A 263 -1.34 -3.03 15.14
N THR A 264 -0.10 -2.68 15.50
CA THR A 264 0.26 -2.26 16.87
C THR A 264 -0.47 -0.99 17.26
N HIS A 265 -0.55 -0.02 16.35
CA HIS A 265 -1.34 1.20 16.54
C HIS A 265 -2.82 0.87 16.83
N LEU A 266 -3.45 0.04 16.01
CA LEU A 266 -4.85 -0.38 16.21
C LEU A 266 -5.08 -1.10 17.54
N VAL A 267 -4.19 -2.02 17.91
CA VAL A 267 -4.40 -2.95 19.03
C VAL A 267 -4.07 -2.33 20.38
N PHE A 268 -3.09 -1.41 20.45
CA PHE A 268 -2.57 -0.89 21.72
C PHE A 268 -2.81 0.60 21.95
N PHE A 269 -3.34 1.33 20.98
CA PHE A 269 -3.63 2.76 21.07
C PHE A 269 -5.01 3.08 20.49
N THR A 270 -5.50 4.29 20.79
CA THR A 270 -6.69 4.86 20.16
C THR A 270 -6.56 4.86 18.63
N TYR A 271 -7.58 4.39 17.93
CA TYR A 271 -7.56 4.23 16.48
C TYR A 271 -8.89 4.63 15.83
N PRO A 272 -8.91 5.43 14.74
CA PRO A 272 -7.77 6.12 14.14
C PRO A 272 -7.21 7.19 15.10
N ALA A 273 -6.09 7.81 14.72
CA ALA A 273 -5.50 8.89 15.50
C ALA A 273 -6.52 10.01 15.76
N LEU A 274 -6.42 10.64 16.94
CA LEU A 274 -7.31 11.73 17.32
C LEU A 274 -7.10 12.90 16.37
N ALA A 275 -8.14 13.30 15.64
CA ALA A 275 -8.10 14.54 14.86
C ALA A 275 -7.96 15.71 15.84
N ARG A 276 -6.91 16.52 15.67
CA ARG A 276 -6.75 17.82 16.31
C ARG A 276 -6.58 18.87 15.23
#